data_AF-A0A0M0JBA6-F1
#
_entry.id   AF-A0A0M0JBA6-F1
#
_cell.length_a   1.000
_cell.length_b   1.000
_cell.length_c   1.000
_cell.angle_alpha   90.00
_cell.angle_beta   90.00
_cell.angle_gamma   90.00
#
_symmetry.space_group_name_H-M   'P 1'
#
loop_
_entity.id
_entity.type
_entity.pdbx_description
1 polymer ?
#
loop_
_entity_poly.entity_id
_entity_poly.type
_entity_poly.pdbx_seq_one_letter_code
_entity_poly.pdbx_strand_id
1 'polypeptide(L)'
;MSHAFAADDGDLDAAPYTETQFQASYSYSSANSSTMPIMMGFVFLGYFALLTVYLSFCCVGRQVYSFQALTNVEQQTIAGGKPQLPGPVAHLDEIWRKQFIVKVYGILCIQLAVTVAICFGMMQFGGYKLMVWTYTDGAWTRLASFVGTLFFLISLMCYKNRHPLNLILLGLFTLSMSYLIGVSCTAYAALGYSVVVVEALAITSLLFVGLTMFVMYSKMDFSFLGMVLPVLFLSLLIFGLFTMLAFDSFAMRQAYALGGCLLFVLYILFDTSMIIQHLEYDDYVLGAVELYLDFINLFMFVLQCLMTGRRD
;
A
#
# COMPACT_ATOMS: atom_id res chain seq x y z
N MET A 1 -29.27 -38.74 42.02
CA MET A 1 -30.00 -38.76 40.74
C MET A 1 -29.55 -37.55 39.94
N SER A 2 -28.37 -37.49 39.33
CA SER A 2 -27.80 -38.34 38.28
C SER A 2 -28.76 -38.56 37.11
N HIS A 3 -28.72 -37.67 36.13
CA HIS A 3 -28.94 -38.04 34.73
C HIS A 3 -27.91 -37.29 33.88
N ALA A 4 -26.86 -38.04 33.54
CA ALA A 4 -25.95 -37.79 32.44
C ALA A 4 -26.57 -38.39 31.17
N PHE A 5 -26.57 -37.64 30.07
CA PHE A 5 -26.84 -38.14 28.70
C PHE A 5 -26.62 -36.96 27.74
N ALA A 6 -25.88 -37.01 26.65
CA ALA A 6 -24.76 -37.81 26.17
C ALA A 6 -24.03 -36.86 25.18
N ALA A 7 -22.72 -36.92 25.10
CA ALA A 7 -21.97 -36.24 24.04
C ALA A 7 -22.29 -36.95 22.71
N ASP A 8 -22.91 -36.21 21.77
CA ASP A 8 -23.08 -36.65 20.39
C ASP A 8 -21.90 -36.11 19.60
N ASP A 9 -20.89 -36.98 19.41
CA ASP A 9 -19.79 -36.79 18.48
C ASP A 9 -20.34 -37.04 17.06
N GLY A 10 -20.87 -35.98 16.44
CA GLY A 10 -21.41 -36.01 15.08
C GLY A 10 -20.83 -34.89 14.21
N ASP A 11 -19.97 -35.27 13.27
CA ASP A 11 -19.55 -34.55 12.05
C ASP A 11 -19.13 -33.08 12.16
N LEU A 12 -17.82 -32.90 12.38
CA LEU A 12 -17.05 -31.71 11.97
C LEU A 12 -16.78 -31.73 10.45
N ASP A 13 -17.80 -32.01 9.64
CA ASP A 13 -17.71 -31.90 8.19
C ASP A 13 -18.01 -30.47 7.75
N ALA A 14 -16.92 -29.80 7.36
CA ALA A 14 -16.81 -28.63 6.50
C ALA A 14 -18.13 -28.10 5.90
N ALA A 15 -18.84 -27.23 6.63
CA ALA A 15 -19.80 -26.33 6.01
C ALA A 15 -19.05 -25.37 5.08
N PRO A 16 -19.39 -25.32 3.77
CA PRO A 16 -18.72 -24.44 2.84
C PRO A 16 -19.04 -22.98 3.17
N TYR A 17 -18.04 -22.15 2.97
CA TYR A 17 -17.99 -20.74 3.32
C TYR A 17 -18.85 -19.89 2.36
N THR A 18 -20.19 -20.04 2.33
CA THR A 18 -20.89 -19.62 1.09
C THR A 18 -22.08 -18.68 1.15
N GLU A 19 -22.64 -18.26 2.28
CA GLU A 19 -23.72 -17.24 2.20
C GLU A 19 -23.98 -16.45 3.48
N THR A 20 -23.98 -17.13 4.63
CA THR A 20 -24.39 -16.55 5.92
C THR A 20 -23.44 -15.46 6.42
N GLN A 21 -22.12 -15.63 6.28
CA GLN A 21 -21.16 -14.57 6.63
C GLN A 21 -21.13 -13.42 5.62
N PHE A 22 -21.38 -13.69 4.34
CA PHE A 22 -21.47 -12.66 3.31
C PHE A 22 -22.70 -11.77 3.56
N GLN A 23 -23.85 -12.37 3.89
CA GLN A 23 -25.06 -11.65 4.29
C GLN A 23 -24.90 -10.86 5.60
N ALA A 24 -24.14 -11.36 6.58
CA ALA A 24 -23.83 -10.61 7.79
C ALA A 24 -23.06 -9.31 7.49
N SER A 25 -22.14 -9.32 6.51
CA SER A 25 -21.43 -8.11 6.09
C SER A 25 -22.36 -7.03 5.52
N TYR A 26 -23.46 -7.42 4.88
CA TYR A 26 -24.46 -6.50 4.32
C TYR A 26 -25.36 -5.88 5.38
N SER A 27 -25.66 -6.63 6.45
CA SER A 27 -26.47 -6.14 7.57
C SER A 27 -25.83 -4.97 8.32
N TYR A 28 -24.50 -4.90 8.43
CA TYR A 28 -23.81 -3.78 9.09
C TYR A 28 -23.59 -2.56 8.18
N SER A 29 -23.72 -2.71 6.87
CA SER A 29 -23.44 -1.64 5.92
C SER A 29 -24.69 -1.07 5.23
N SER A 30 -25.90 -1.57 5.54
CA SER A 30 -27.12 -1.29 4.76
C SER A 30 -26.94 -1.49 3.24
N ALA A 31 -25.94 -2.29 2.85
CA ALA A 31 -25.57 -2.55 1.46
C ALA A 31 -26.24 -3.85 1.00
N ASN A 32 -26.55 -4.00 -0.29
CA ASN A 32 -27.12 -5.23 -0.85
C ASN A 32 -25.99 -6.17 -1.30
N SER A 33 -26.23 -7.49 -1.35
CA SER A 33 -25.35 -8.56 -1.87
C SER A 33 -24.57 -8.24 -3.15
N SER A 34 -25.07 -7.33 -3.99
CA SER A 34 -24.45 -6.91 -5.24
C SER A 34 -23.41 -5.79 -5.07
N THR A 35 -23.40 -5.06 -3.96
CA THR A 35 -22.59 -3.85 -3.79
C THR A 35 -21.08 -4.15 -3.66
N MET A 36 -20.69 -5.21 -2.96
CA MET A 36 -19.27 -5.57 -2.80
C MET A 36 -18.58 -5.94 -4.13
N PRO A 37 -19.14 -6.84 -4.99
CA PRO A 37 -18.51 -7.12 -6.28
C PRO A 37 -18.53 -5.91 -7.22
N ILE A 38 -19.53 -5.03 -7.15
CA ILE A 38 -19.58 -3.80 -7.94
C ILE A 38 -18.47 -2.83 -7.51
N MET A 39 -18.32 -2.55 -6.22
CA MET A 39 -17.26 -1.67 -5.71
C MET A 39 -15.87 -2.21 -5.99
N MET A 40 -15.68 -3.52 -5.80
CA MET A 40 -14.43 -4.18 -6.14
C MET A 40 -14.15 -4.13 -7.64
N GLY A 41 -15.19 -4.26 -8.47
CA GLY A 41 -15.11 -4.05 -9.92
C GLY A 41 -14.60 -2.67 -10.27
N PHE A 42 -15.12 -1.60 -9.66
CA PHE A 42 -14.62 -0.23 -9.87
C PHE A 42 -13.17 -0.04 -9.40
N VAL A 43 -12.79 -0.64 -8.27
CA VAL A 43 -11.42 -0.59 -7.76
C VAL A 43 -10.46 -1.30 -8.71
N PHE A 44 -10.75 -2.54 -9.11
CA PHE A 44 -9.94 -3.27 -10.07
C PHE A 44 -9.90 -2.58 -11.42
N LEU A 45 -11.03 -2.06 -11.91
CA LEU A 45 -11.10 -1.35 -13.18
C LEU A 45 -10.33 -0.02 -13.09
N GLY A 46 -10.34 0.66 -11.95
CA GLY A 46 -9.52 1.83 -11.67
C GLY A 46 -8.02 1.50 -11.68
N TYR A 47 -7.57 0.50 -10.93
CA TYR A 47 -6.16 0.06 -10.95
C TYR A 47 -5.75 -0.52 -12.29
N PHE A 48 -6.63 -1.24 -12.99
CA PHE A 48 -6.39 -1.77 -14.33
C PHE A 48 -6.37 -0.63 -15.36
N ALA A 49 -7.21 0.40 -15.23
CA ALA A 49 -7.15 1.60 -16.04
C ALA A 49 -5.84 2.35 -15.79
N LEU A 50 -5.44 2.55 -14.53
CA LEU A 50 -4.16 3.14 -14.18
C LEU A 50 -2.98 2.31 -14.69
N LEU A 51 -3.06 0.98 -14.62
CA LEU A 51 -2.06 0.04 -15.13
C LEU A 51 -2.02 0.03 -16.66
N THR A 52 -3.16 0.10 -17.35
CA THR A 52 -3.22 0.15 -18.82
C THR A 52 -2.81 1.51 -19.36
N VAL A 53 -3.13 2.60 -18.66
CA VAL A 53 -2.57 3.94 -18.91
C VAL A 53 -1.06 3.88 -18.70
N TYR A 54 -0.58 3.34 -17.58
CA TYR A 54 0.85 3.12 -17.34
C TYR A 54 1.50 2.28 -18.45
N LEU A 55 0.93 1.14 -18.82
CA LEU A 55 1.45 0.27 -19.89
C LEU A 55 1.36 0.96 -21.26
N SER A 56 0.37 1.81 -21.50
CA SER A 56 0.25 2.59 -22.73
C SER A 56 1.34 3.66 -22.78
N PHE A 57 1.56 4.42 -21.70
CA PHE A 57 2.67 5.36 -21.58
C PHE A 57 4.04 4.65 -21.57
N CYS A 58 4.12 3.43 -21.03
CA CYS A 58 5.35 2.64 -20.96
C CYS A 58 5.66 1.97 -22.30
N CYS A 59 4.67 1.51 -23.08
CA CYS A 59 4.85 0.90 -24.40
C CYS A 59 5.03 1.97 -25.49
N VAL A 60 4.21 3.04 -25.49
CA VAL A 60 4.38 4.20 -26.38
C VAL A 60 5.67 4.94 -26.03
N GLY A 61 5.96 5.08 -24.73
CA GLY A 61 7.23 5.60 -24.24
C GLY A 61 8.41 4.72 -24.64
N ARG A 62 8.38 3.41 -24.42
CA ARG A 62 9.48 2.49 -24.79
C ARG A 62 9.83 2.55 -26.26
N GLN A 63 8.87 2.78 -27.15
CA GLN A 63 9.08 2.87 -28.59
C GLN A 63 9.66 4.24 -29.03
N VAL A 64 9.26 5.33 -28.37
CA VAL A 64 9.83 6.68 -28.59
C VAL A 64 11.20 6.84 -27.92
N TYR A 65 11.38 6.23 -26.75
CA TYR A 65 12.58 6.36 -25.92
C TYR A 65 13.66 5.35 -26.24
N SER A 66 13.38 4.18 -26.82
CA SER A 66 14.46 3.35 -27.40
C SER A 66 15.17 4.11 -28.51
N PHE A 67 14.41 4.85 -29.32
CA PHE A 67 14.95 5.69 -30.39
C PHE A 67 15.73 6.88 -29.84
N GLN A 68 15.21 7.57 -28.82
CA GLN A 68 15.85 8.75 -28.25
C GLN A 68 17.05 8.41 -27.32
N ALA A 69 17.01 7.28 -26.62
CA ALA A 69 18.14 6.74 -25.88
C ALA A 69 19.25 6.27 -26.83
N LEU A 70 18.92 5.70 -27.99
CA LEU A 70 19.91 5.39 -29.02
C LEU A 70 20.57 6.66 -29.57
N THR A 71 19.82 7.73 -29.84
CA THR A 71 20.42 9.01 -30.29
C THR A 71 21.27 9.69 -29.22
N ASN A 72 20.87 9.63 -27.95
CA ASN A 72 21.62 10.21 -26.83
C ASN A 72 22.87 9.39 -26.49
N VAL A 73 22.78 8.05 -26.56
CA VAL A 73 23.94 7.16 -26.42
C VAL A 73 24.89 7.34 -27.59
N GLU A 74 24.41 7.55 -28.82
CA GLU A 74 25.26 7.88 -29.97
C GLU A 74 25.99 9.21 -29.75
N GLN A 75 25.31 10.26 -29.30
CA GLN A 75 25.95 11.54 -28.94
C GLN A 75 26.95 11.42 -27.77
N GLN A 76 26.66 10.62 -26.74
CA GLN A 76 27.54 10.41 -25.59
C GLN A 76 28.72 9.47 -25.89
N THR A 77 28.54 8.52 -26.81
CA THR A 77 29.62 7.64 -27.32
C THR A 77 30.59 8.43 -28.19
N ILE A 78 30.09 9.39 -29.00
CA ILE A 78 30.93 10.33 -29.75
C ILE A 78 31.73 11.25 -28.80
N ALA A 79 31.21 11.55 -27.60
CA ALA A 79 31.86 12.38 -26.58
C ALA A 79 32.76 11.60 -25.58
N GLY A 80 32.91 10.28 -25.72
CA GLY A 80 33.91 9.48 -24.98
C GLY A 80 33.64 9.25 -23.48
N GLY A 81 32.47 9.59 -22.96
CA GLY A 81 32.13 9.45 -21.53
C GLY A 81 31.01 8.43 -21.26
N LYS A 82 31.09 7.70 -20.14
CA LYS A 82 29.95 6.88 -19.66
C LYS A 82 28.74 7.79 -19.43
N PRO A 83 27.52 7.41 -19.85
CA PRO A 83 26.33 8.23 -19.70
C PRO A 83 25.86 8.22 -18.24
N GLN A 84 26.43 9.07 -17.40
CA GLN A 84 25.86 9.42 -16.10
C GLN A 84 25.09 10.73 -16.28
N LEU A 85 23.77 10.69 -16.09
CA LEU A 85 22.94 11.88 -16.04
C LEU A 85 23.30 12.66 -14.76
N PRO A 86 23.81 13.91 -14.86
CA PRO A 86 24.27 14.63 -13.69
C PRO A 86 23.10 15.27 -12.91
N GLY A 87 23.06 15.02 -11.60
CA GLY A 87 22.28 15.80 -10.62
C GLY A 87 20.81 15.39 -10.40
N PRO A 88 20.12 16.10 -9.49
CA PRO A 88 18.71 15.87 -9.19
C PRO A 88 17.80 15.96 -10.43
N VAL A 89 16.71 15.19 -10.41
CA VAL A 89 15.74 15.08 -11.52
C VAL A 89 15.15 16.43 -11.95
N ALA A 90 15.11 17.43 -11.06
CA ALA A 90 14.68 18.79 -11.39
C ALA A 90 15.50 19.46 -12.51
N HIS A 91 16.81 19.16 -12.58
CA HIS A 91 17.74 19.79 -13.52
C HIS A 91 17.84 19.08 -14.87
N LEU A 92 17.20 17.92 -15.00
CA LEU A 92 17.21 17.13 -16.22
C LEU A 92 16.21 17.69 -17.25
N ASP A 93 16.47 17.42 -18.53
CA ASP A 93 15.54 17.74 -19.60
C ASP A 93 14.16 17.12 -19.34
N GLU A 94 13.11 17.77 -19.83
CA GLU A 94 11.73 17.36 -19.56
C GLU A 94 11.45 15.90 -19.91
N ILE A 95 12.15 15.37 -20.93
CA ILE A 95 12.03 13.98 -21.38
C ILE A 95 12.48 13.01 -20.29
N TRP A 96 13.66 13.22 -19.71
CA TRP A 96 14.23 12.38 -18.67
C TRP A 96 13.43 12.47 -17.36
N ARG A 97 12.97 13.67 -17.01
CA ARG A 97 12.11 13.87 -15.83
C ARG A 97 10.78 13.13 -15.93
N LYS A 98 10.10 13.22 -17.08
CA LYS A 98 8.83 12.50 -17.32
C LYS A 98 9.04 10.99 -17.27
N GLN A 99 10.11 10.47 -17.85
CA GLN A 99 10.44 9.05 -17.77
C GLN A 99 10.66 8.57 -16.34
N PHE A 100 11.42 9.33 -15.54
CA PHE A 100 11.67 9.01 -14.14
C PHE A 100 10.36 8.92 -13.34
N ILE A 101 9.51 9.95 -13.45
CA ILE A 101 8.21 9.99 -12.76
C ILE A 101 7.35 8.79 -13.19
N VAL A 102 7.21 8.54 -14.50
CA VAL A 102 6.43 7.39 -14.99
C VAL A 102 6.98 6.06 -14.46
N LYS A 103 8.30 5.92 -14.33
CA LYS A 103 8.93 4.71 -13.80
C LYS A 103 8.62 4.50 -12.32
N VAL A 104 8.73 5.54 -11.49
CA VAL A 104 8.42 5.48 -10.04
C VAL A 104 6.96 5.10 -9.81
N TYR A 105 6.03 5.85 -10.41
CA TYR A 105 4.59 5.59 -10.26
C TYR A 105 4.18 4.26 -10.90
N GLY A 106 4.87 3.83 -11.95
CA GLY A 106 4.69 2.51 -12.55
C GLY A 106 4.98 1.36 -11.61
N ILE A 107 6.13 1.42 -10.94
CA ILE A 107 6.53 0.45 -9.92
C ILE A 107 5.51 0.46 -8.78
N LEU A 108 5.14 1.65 -8.28
CA LEU A 108 4.12 1.81 -7.26
C LEU A 108 2.79 1.15 -7.66
N CYS A 109 2.29 1.39 -8.88
CA CYS A 109 1.05 0.78 -9.36
C CYS A 109 1.12 -0.76 -9.35
N ILE A 110 2.27 -1.35 -9.72
CA ILE A 110 2.46 -2.80 -9.64
C ILE A 110 2.46 -3.26 -8.18
N GLN A 111 3.14 -2.55 -7.27
CA GLN A 111 3.16 -2.90 -5.84
C GLN A 111 1.77 -2.86 -5.22
N LEU A 112 0.97 -1.84 -5.55
CA LEU A 112 -0.41 -1.70 -5.09
C LEU A 112 -1.29 -2.81 -5.69
N ALA A 113 -1.17 -3.09 -6.99
CA ALA A 113 -1.94 -4.17 -7.63
C ALA A 113 -1.65 -5.55 -7.02
N VAL A 114 -0.38 -5.86 -6.77
CA VAL A 114 0.02 -7.10 -6.06
C VAL A 114 -0.55 -7.13 -4.65
N THR A 115 -0.49 -6.01 -3.92
CA THR A 115 -1.03 -5.93 -2.57
C THR A 115 -2.54 -6.16 -2.56
N VAL A 116 -3.29 -5.50 -3.44
CA VAL A 116 -4.74 -5.67 -3.57
C VAL A 116 -5.10 -7.11 -3.95
N ALA A 117 -4.37 -7.72 -4.88
CA ALA A 117 -4.61 -9.11 -5.28
C ALA A 117 -4.39 -10.10 -4.12
N ILE A 118 -3.32 -9.93 -3.34
CA ILE A 118 -3.04 -10.76 -2.16
C ILE A 118 -4.11 -10.55 -1.09
N CYS A 119 -4.42 -9.30 -0.74
CA CYS A 119 -5.45 -8.96 0.24
C CYS A 119 -6.81 -9.57 -0.16
N PHE A 120 -7.21 -9.39 -1.41
CA PHE A 120 -8.46 -9.94 -1.95
C PHE A 120 -8.48 -11.48 -1.89
N GLY A 121 -7.41 -12.14 -2.34
CA GLY A 121 -7.29 -13.59 -2.28
C GLY A 121 -7.39 -14.12 -0.85
N MET A 122 -6.69 -13.48 0.10
CA MET A 122 -6.75 -13.87 1.52
C MET A 122 -8.14 -13.65 2.13
N MET A 123 -8.82 -12.55 1.80
CA MET A 123 -10.18 -12.27 2.25
C MET A 123 -11.18 -13.29 1.68
N GLN A 124 -11.05 -13.64 0.40
CA GLN A 124 -12.00 -14.51 -0.29
C GLN A 124 -11.84 -16.00 0.06
N PHE A 125 -10.60 -16.49 0.13
CA PHE A 125 -10.31 -17.91 0.35
C PHE A 125 -9.99 -18.25 1.80
N GLY A 126 -9.51 -17.28 2.59
CA GLY A 126 -9.06 -17.51 3.95
C GLY A 126 -10.16 -17.35 5.00
N GLY A 127 -10.88 -16.22 4.94
CA GLY A 127 -11.93 -15.88 5.90
C GLY A 127 -11.50 -16.01 7.38
N TYR A 128 -12.45 -16.40 8.22
CA TYR A 128 -12.32 -16.62 9.65
C TYR A 128 -11.31 -17.74 9.98
N LYS A 129 -11.26 -18.81 9.17
CA LYS A 129 -10.30 -19.90 9.38
C LYS A 129 -8.86 -19.40 9.26
N LEU A 130 -8.56 -18.63 8.22
CA LEU A 130 -7.23 -18.03 8.03
C LEU A 130 -6.93 -17.02 9.13
N MET A 131 -7.91 -16.22 9.56
CA MET A 131 -7.75 -15.31 10.71
C MET A 131 -7.34 -16.11 11.95
N VAL A 132 -8.15 -17.06 12.41
CA VAL A 132 -7.86 -17.84 13.62
C VAL A 132 -6.50 -18.52 13.54
N TRP A 133 -6.18 -19.18 12.42
CA TRP A 133 -4.89 -19.82 12.22
C TRP A 133 -3.74 -18.81 12.34
N THR A 134 -3.85 -17.64 11.72
CA THR A 134 -2.79 -16.61 11.73
C THR A 134 -2.58 -15.97 13.13
N TYR A 135 -3.59 -16.02 14.00
CA TYR A 135 -3.49 -15.54 15.39
C TYR A 135 -3.05 -16.65 16.37
N THR A 136 -3.13 -17.92 15.99
CA THR A 136 -2.78 -19.08 16.82
C THR A 136 -1.53 -19.78 16.27
N ASP A 137 -1.70 -20.90 15.57
CA ASP A 137 -0.61 -21.77 15.10
C ASP A 137 0.30 -21.08 14.07
N GLY A 138 -0.28 -20.20 13.26
CA GLY A 138 0.39 -19.39 12.26
C GLY A 138 0.95 -18.07 12.78
N ALA A 139 0.95 -17.79 14.09
CA ALA A 139 1.45 -16.50 14.59
C ALA A 139 2.89 -16.19 14.16
N TRP A 140 3.71 -17.24 13.95
CA TRP A 140 5.08 -17.12 13.45
C TRP A 140 5.15 -16.50 12.05
N THR A 141 4.15 -16.70 11.19
CA THR A 141 4.17 -16.13 9.82
C THR A 141 4.05 -14.62 9.86
N ARG A 142 3.22 -14.06 10.75
CA ARG A 142 3.12 -12.61 10.95
C ARG A 142 4.44 -12.03 11.43
N LEU A 143 5.07 -12.68 12.42
CA LEU A 143 6.36 -12.24 12.92
C LEU A 143 7.44 -12.34 11.84
N ALA A 144 7.48 -13.43 11.09
CA ALA A 144 8.41 -13.64 9.99
C ALA A 144 8.23 -12.59 8.89
N SER A 145 7.00 -12.26 8.52
CA SER A 145 6.73 -11.21 7.54
C SER A 145 7.07 -9.82 8.06
N PHE A 146 6.85 -9.52 9.34
CA PHE A 146 7.25 -8.24 9.95
C PHE A 146 8.77 -8.08 10.04
N VAL A 147 9.48 -9.13 10.45
CA VAL A 147 10.96 -9.12 10.43
C VAL A 147 11.46 -9.07 8.98
N GLY A 148 10.80 -9.79 8.08
CA GLY A 148 11.08 -9.82 6.66
C GLY A 148 10.96 -8.45 5.99
N THR A 149 9.89 -7.70 6.24
CA THR A 149 9.72 -6.35 5.69
C THR A 149 10.85 -5.42 6.13
N LEU A 150 11.21 -5.42 7.41
CA LEU A 150 12.34 -4.63 7.92
C LEU A 150 13.67 -5.06 7.30
N PHE A 151 13.92 -6.36 7.23
CA PHE A 151 15.14 -6.91 6.65
C PHE A 151 15.28 -6.55 5.17
N PHE A 152 14.22 -6.71 4.38
CA PHE A 152 14.24 -6.36 2.96
C PHE A 152 14.34 -4.86 2.74
N LEU A 153 13.71 -4.04 3.59
CA LEU A 153 13.84 -2.58 3.54
C LEU A 153 15.29 -2.14 3.80
N ILE A 154 15.93 -2.64 4.86
CA ILE A 154 17.33 -2.33 5.18
C ILE A 154 18.25 -2.82 4.05
N SER A 155 18.04 -4.04 3.57
CA SER A 155 18.80 -4.60 2.45
C SER A 155 18.65 -3.74 1.20
N LEU A 156 17.44 -3.25 0.92
CA LEU A 156 17.19 -2.39 -0.23
C LEU A 156 17.95 -1.06 -0.13
N MET A 157 18.02 -0.46 1.07
CA MET A 157 18.81 0.75 1.29
C MET A 157 20.31 0.52 1.00
N CYS A 158 20.85 -0.65 1.35
CA CYS A 158 22.24 -1.00 1.07
C CYS A 158 22.50 -1.31 -0.41
N TYR A 159 21.53 -1.92 -1.11
CA TYR A 159 21.69 -2.42 -2.49
C TYR A 159 20.90 -1.62 -3.54
N LYS A 160 20.43 -0.40 -3.23
CA LYS A 160 19.57 0.40 -4.11
C LYS A 160 20.12 0.62 -5.52
N ASN A 161 21.45 0.76 -5.64
CA ASN A 161 22.15 1.05 -6.91
C ASN A 161 22.54 -0.21 -7.71
N ARG A 162 22.18 -1.42 -7.26
CA ARG A 162 22.57 -2.69 -7.89
C ARG A 162 21.40 -3.33 -8.62
N HIS A 163 21.32 -3.12 -9.93
CA HIS A 163 20.37 -3.82 -10.79
C HIS A 163 20.89 -5.24 -11.14
N PRO A 164 20.06 -6.30 -11.14
CA PRO A 164 18.61 -6.36 -10.88
C PRO A 164 18.23 -6.63 -9.42
N LEU A 165 19.20 -6.72 -8.50
CA LEU A 165 18.97 -7.07 -7.10
C LEU A 165 18.00 -6.10 -6.40
N ASN A 166 18.07 -4.80 -6.71
CA ASN A 166 17.17 -3.79 -6.16
C ASN A 166 15.68 -4.11 -6.43
N LEU A 167 15.33 -4.56 -7.64
CA LEU A 167 13.96 -4.91 -8.00
C LEU A 167 13.50 -6.23 -7.36
N ILE A 168 14.41 -7.20 -7.19
CA ILE A 168 14.10 -8.46 -6.50
C ILE A 168 13.82 -8.20 -5.02
N LEU A 169 14.69 -7.41 -4.36
CA LEU A 169 14.50 -7.02 -2.97
C LEU A 169 13.22 -6.20 -2.79
N LEU A 170 12.91 -5.30 -3.73
CA LEU A 170 11.65 -4.57 -3.75
C LEU A 170 10.43 -5.50 -3.85
N GLY A 171 10.50 -6.51 -4.71
CA GLY A 171 9.44 -7.51 -4.86
C GLY A 171 9.23 -8.30 -3.57
N LEU A 172 10.30 -8.78 -2.94
CA LEU A 172 10.24 -9.51 -1.66
C LEU A 172 9.70 -8.63 -0.53
N PHE A 173 10.17 -7.38 -0.44
CA PHE A 173 9.63 -6.37 0.47
C PHE A 173 8.13 -6.21 0.27
N THR A 174 7.69 -5.99 -0.98
CA THR A 174 6.28 -5.81 -1.31
C THR A 174 5.46 -7.05 -0.91
N LEU A 175 5.89 -8.26 -1.26
CA LEU A 175 5.17 -9.49 -0.89
C LEU A 175 5.05 -9.66 0.64
N SER A 176 6.13 -9.40 1.37
CA SER A 176 6.12 -9.50 2.84
C SER A 176 5.18 -8.46 3.47
N MET A 177 5.13 -7.24 2.92
CA MET A 177 4.24 -6.18 3.40
C MET A 177 2.78 -6.46 3.01
N SER A 178 2.53 -6.87 1.77
CA SER A 178 1.21 -7.28 1.28
C SER A 178 0.61 -8.40 2.13
N TYR A 179 1.42 -9.35 2.61
CA TYR A 179 0.94 -10.38 3.52
C TYR A 179 0.46 -9.79 4.85
N LEU A 180 1.24 -8.91 5.50
CA LEU A 180 0.85 -8.29 6.77
C LEU A 180 -0.45 -7.48 6.66
N ILE A 181 -0.59 -6.72 5.57
CA ILE A 181 -1.81 -5.97 5.27
C ILE A 181 -2.95 -6.94 4.98
N GLY A 182 -2.71 -7.99 4.21
CA GLY A 182 -3.70 -9.02 3.88
C GLY A 182 -4.25 -9.74 5.11
N VAL A 183 -3.39 -10.04 6.10
CA VAL A 183 -3.83 -10.57 7.39
C VAL A 183 -4.74 -9.58 8.11
N SER A 184 -4.37 -8.30 8.13
CA SER A 184 -5.17 -7.24 8.76
C SER A 184 -6.53 -7.09 8.07
N CYS A 185 -6.57 -7.01 6.73
CA CYS A 185 -7.80 -6.97 5.94
C CYS A 185 -8.68 -8.20 6.17
N THR A 186 -8.07 -9.39 6.25
CA THR A 186 -8.79 -10.65 6.53
C THR A 186 -9.40 -10.62 7.94
N ALA A 187 -8.72 -10.03 8.92
CA ALA A 187 -9.29 -9.86 10.27
C ALA A 187 -10.54 -8.97 10.26
N TYR A 188 -10.52 -7.84 9.52
CA TYR A 188 -11.73 -7.01 9.34
C TYR A 188 -12.83 -7.74 8.57
N ALA A 189 -12.47 -8.48 7.52
CA ALA A 189 -13.43 -9.27 6.74
C ALA A 189 -14.09 -10.38 7.55
N ALA A 190 -13.33 -11.08 8.40
CA ALA A 190 -13.82 -12.14 9.29
C ALA A 190 -14.81 -11.63 10.34
N LEU A 191 -14.76 -10.34 10.67
CA LEU A 191 -15.70 -9.65 11.56
C LEU A 191 -16.95 -9.13 10.84
N GLY A 192 -17.09 -9.37 9.53
CA GLY A 192 -18.21 -8.88 8.71
C GLY A 192 -17.99 -7.48 8.11
N TYR A 193 -16.80 -6.90 8.20
CA TYR A 193 -16.51 -5.55 7.69
C TYR A 193 -15.75 -5.55 6.35
N SER A 194 -15.96 -6.56 5.50
CA SER A 194 -15.28 -6.68 4.19
C SER A 194 -15.56 -5.49 3.27
N VAL A 195 -16.78 -4.93 3.32
CA VAL A 195 -17.16 -3.74 2.54
C VAL A 195 -16.34 -2.51 2.97
N VAL A 196 -16.09 -2.35 4.27
CA VAL A 196 -15.32 -1.23 4.82
C VAL A 196 -13.87 -1.23 4.33
N VAL A 197 -13.29 -2.43 4.13
CA VAL A 197 -11.94 -2.57 3.54
C VAL A 197 -11.89 -1.98 2.13
N VAL A 198 -12.92 -2.24 1.31
CA VAL A 198 -13.00 -1.72 -0.07
C VAL A 198 -13.29 -0.21 -0.08
N GLU A 199 -14.16 0.27 0.81
CA GLU A 199 -14.41 1.71 1.03
C GLU A 199 -13.12 2.45 1.39
N ALA A 200 -12.36 1.93 2.36
CA ALA A 200 -11.09 2.52 2.79
C ALA A 200 -10.07 2.59 1.65
N LEU A 201 -9.97 1.53 0.85
CA LEU A 201 -9.08 1.48 -0.31
C LEU A 201 -9.48 2.51 -1.37
N ALA A 202 -10.77 2.68 -1.63
CA ALA A 202 -11.28 3.66 -2.58
C ALA A 202 -10.98 5.10 -2.13
N ILE A 203 -11.26 5.43 -0.86
CA ILE A 203 -10.96 6.75 -0.28
C ILE A 203 -9.46 7.04 -0.32
N THR A 204 -8.63 6.07 0.08
CA THR A 204 -7.17 6.23 0.09
C THR A 204 -6.63 6.45 -1.33
N SER A 205 -7.16 5.73 -2.31
CA SER A 205 -6.80 5.91 -3.72
C SER A 205 -7.15 7.30 -4.24
N LEU A 206 -8.34 7.80 -3.91
CA LEU A 206 -8.77 9.16 -4.30
C LEU A 206 -7.91 10.23 -3.64
N LEU A 207 -7.61 10.10 -2.33
CA LEU A 207 -6.72 11.01 -1.62
C LEU A 207 -5.32 11.00 -2.24
N PHE A 208 -4.75 9.81 -2.45
CA PHE A 208 -3.41 9.67 -3.01
C PHE A 208 -3.30 10.30 -4.40
N VAL A 209 -4.23 9.99 -5.31
CA VAL A 209 -4.25 10.55 -6.67
C VAL A 209 -4.49 12.06 -6.64
N GLY A 210 -5.43 12.54 -5.82
CA GLY A 210 -5.75 13.97 -5.69
C GLY A 210 -4.57 14.79 -5.16
N LEU A 211 -3.91 14.30 -4.10
CA LEU A 211 -2.73 14.95 -3.51
C LEU A 211 -1.54 14.92 -4.47
N THR A 212 -1.30 13.79 -5.13
CA THR A 212 -0.24 13.65 -6.14
C THR A 212 -0.43 14.67 -7.27
N MET A 213 -1.65 14.76 -7.82
CA MET A 213 -1.98 15.70 -8.88
C MET A 213 -1.83 17.15 -8.40
N PHE A 214 -2.24 17.45 -7.17
CA PHE A 214 -2.09 18.76 -6.57
C PHE A 214 -0.62 19.18 -6.50
N VAL A 215 0.30 18.33 -6.02
CA VAL A 215 1.74 18.66 -5.97
C VAL A 215 2.31 18.86 -7.37
N MET A 216 1.99 17.97 -8.31
CA MET A 216 2.45 18.07 -9.70
C MET A 216 2.00 19.37 -10.38
N TYR A 217 0.78 19.82 -10.09
CA TYR A 217 0.23 21.06 -10.65
C TYR A 217 0.77 22.31 -9.94
N SER A 218 0.79 22.28 -8.61
CA SER A 218 1.13 23.43 -7.78
C SER A 218 2.62 23.77 -7.80
N LYS A 219 3.50 22.80 -8.10
CA LYS A 219 4.98 22.96 -8.12
C LYS A 219 5.54 23.62 -6.85
N MET A 220 4.88 23.44 -5.71
CA MET A 220 5.35 23.96 -4.43
C MET A 220 6.42 23.03 -3.86
N ASP A 221 7.45 23.64 -3.28
CA ASP A 221 8.53 22.94 -2.61
C ASP A 221 8.11 22.65 -1.17
N PHE A 222 7.92 21.37 -0.85
CA PHE A 222 7.48 20.93 0.49
C PHE A 222 8.64 20.56 1.42
N SER A 223 9.88 20.93 1.07
CA SER A 223 11.10 20.54 1.80
C SER A 223 11.10 20.91 3.29
N PHE A 224 10.35 21.94 3.69
CA PHE A 224 10.22 22.33 5.10
C PHE A 224 9.56 21.24 5.98
N LEU A 225 8.74 20.37 5.39
CA LEU A 225 8.12 19.25 6.10
C LEU A 225 9.15 18.18 6.49
N GLY A 226 10.30 18.09 5.82
CA GLY A 226 11.29 17.04 6.06
C GLY A 226 11.86 17.02 7.48
N MET A 227 11.85 18.15 8.19
CA MET A 227 12.26 18.22 9.60
C MET A 227 11.12 17.90 10.58
N VAL A 228 9.87 18.17 10.18
CA VAL A 228 8.70 18.09 11.06
C VAL A 228 8.06 16.70 11.01
N LEU A 229 7.95 16.12 9.82
CA LEU A 229 7.28 14.85 9.58
C LEU A 229 7.87 13.68 10.39
N PRO A 230 9.20 13.46 10.48
CA PRO A 230 9.77 12.39 11.30
C PRO A 230 9.45 12.53 12.80
N VAL A 231 9.39 13.77 13.30
CA VAL A 231 9.04 14.06 14.69
C VAL A 231 7.56 13.75 14.95
N LEU A 232 6.68 14.12 14.02
CA LEU A 232 5.26 13.77 14.10
C LEU A 232 5.05 12.25 14.01
N PHE A 233 5.81 11.56 13.16
CA PHE A 233 5.72 10.11 13.01
C PHE A 233 6.15 9.39 14.30
N LEU A 234 7.27 9.81 14.90
CA LEU A 234 7.71 9.31 16.20
C LEU A 234 6.68 9.57 17.30
N SER A 235 6.12 10.79 17.33
CA SER A 235 5.07 11.16 18.29
C SER A 235 3.85 10.28 18.16
N LEU A 236 3.44 9.99 16.92
CA LEU A 236 2.33 9.09 16.64
C LEU A 236 2.62 7.65 17.04
N LEU A 237 3.85 7.15 16.81
CA LEU A 237 4.28 5.83 17.26
C LEU A 237 4.21 5.70 18.78
N ILE A 238 4.75 6.68 19.51
CA ILE A 238 4.69 6.72 20.98
C ILE A 238 3.24 6.76 21.45
N PHE A 239 2.41 7.62 20.85
CA PHE A 239 0.98 7.69 21.18
C PHE A 239 0.25 6.36 20.91
N GLY A 240 0.55 5.68 19.80
CA GLY A 240 0.03 4.35 19.49
C GLY A 240 0.43 3.28 20.52
N LEU A 241 1.64 3.36 21.07
CA LEU A 241 2.07 2.46 22.14
C LEU A 241 1.30 2.72 23.45
N PHE A 242 1.06 4.00 23.79
CA PHE A 242 0.25 4.37 24.96
C PHE A 242 -1.22 3.95 24.83
N THR A 243 -1.82 4.10 23.64
CA THR A 243 -3.21 3.65 23.41
C THR A 243 -3.33 2.13 23.52
N MET A 244 -2.30 1.36 23.11
CA MET A 244 -2.27 -0.09 23.31
C MET A 244 -2.07 -0.52 24.77
N LEU A 245 -1.25 0.18 25.56
CA LEU A 245 -0.84 -0.28 26.89
C LEU A 245 -1.64 0.31 28.06
N ALA A 246 -2.13 1.55 27.95
CA ALA A 246 -2.60 2.31 29.11
C ALA A 246 -4.06 2.80 28.99
N PHE A 247 -4.51 3.21 27.80
CA PHE A 247 -5.80 3.88 27.63
C PHE A 247 -6.50 3.46 26.33
N ASP A 248 -7.35 2.45 26.43
CA ASP A 248 -8.10 1.90 25.30
C ASP A 248 -9.55 2.45 25.26
N SER A 249 -9.68 3.74 24.93
CA SER A 249 -11.00 4.38 24.76
C SER A 249 -11.32 4.62 23.29
N PHE A 250 -12.62 4.64 22.96
CA PHE A 250 -13.11 4.98 21.62
C PHE A 250 -12.52 6.30 21.11
N ALA A 251 -12.57 7.35 21.94
CA ALA A 251 -12.07 8.67 21.59
C ALA A 251 -10.56 8.65 21.27
N MET A 252 -9.76 7.88 22.02
CA MET A 252 -8.32 7.77 21.79
C MET A 252 -8.00 7.01 20.50
N ARG A 253 -8.72 5.92 20.22
CA ARG A 253 -8.60 5.17 18.95
C ARG A 253 -8.94 6.04 17.74
N GLN A 254 -10.02 6.82 17.84
CA GLN A 254 -10.44 7.74 16.76
C GLN A 254 -9.42 8.87 16.57
N ALA A 255 -8.94 9.47 17.66
CA ALA A 255 -7.93 10.52 17.61
C ALA A 255 -6.61 10.01 17.00
N TYR A 256 -6.17 8.81 17.39
CA TYR A 256 -5.00 8.14 16.80
C TYR A 256 -5.18 7.93 15.30
N ALA A 257 -6.33 7.41 14.89
CA ALA A 257 -6.61 7.14 13.49
C ALA A 257 -6.64 8.42 12.63
N LEU A 258 -7.30 9.47 13.11
CA LEU A 258 -7.36 10.77 12.42
C LEU A 258 -5.99 11.45 12.36
N GLY A 259 -5.22 11.41 13.45
CA GLY A 259 -3.85 11.91 13.49
C GLY A 259 -2.95 11.21 12.47
N GLY A 260 -3.10 9.89 12.35
CA GLY A 260 -2.38 9.08 11.37
C GLY A 260 -2.77 9.42 9.94
N CYS A 261 -4.06 9.55 9.64
CA CYS A 261 -4.53 10.00 8.33
C CYS A 261 -3.92 11.35 7.92
N LEU A 262 -3.98 12.35 8.80
CA LEU A 262 -3.43 13.68 8.53
C LEU A 262 -1.92 13.62 8.30
N LEU A 263 -1.21 12.85 9.12
CA LEU A 263 0.24 12.67 9.00
C LEU A 263 0.61 12.07 7.66
N PHE A 264 -0.03 10.97 7.24
CA PHE A 264 0.31 10.31 5.97
C PHE A 264 -0.15 11.09 4.74
N VAL A 265 -1.21 11.90 4.85
CA VAL A 265 -1.54 12.90 3.81
C VAL A 265 -0.42 13.91 3.63
N LEU A 266 0.21 14.38 4.72
CA LEU A 266 1.35 15.29 4.65
C LEU A 266 2.62 14.61 4.11
N TYR A 267 2.85 13.35 4.45
CA TYR A 267 3.95 12.56 3.87
C TYR A 267 3.79 12.40 2.36
N ILE A 268 2.59 12.07 1.85
CA ILE A 268 2.35 11.98 0.39
C ILE A 268 2.71 13.29 -0.32
N LEU A 269 2.36 14.43 0.27
CA LEU A 269 2.72 15.75 -0.29
C LEU A 269 4.24 15.95 -0.32
N PHE A 270 4.92 15.62 0.78
CA PHE A 270 6.37 15.73 0.91
C PHE A 270 7.11 14.78 -0.03
N ASP A 271 6.78 13.49 -0.03
CA ASP A 271 7.44 12.46 -0.84
C ASP A 271 7.20 12.70 -2.33
N THR A 272 5.98 13.12 -2.72
CA THR A 272 5.72 13.52 -4.12
C THR A 272 6.59 14.71 -4.53
N SER A 273 6.77 15.70 -3.66
CA SER A 273 7.64 16.86 -3.93
C SER A 273 9.11 16.45 -4.03
N MET A 274 9.58 15.58 -3.13
CA MET A 274 10.93 15.04 -3.14
C MET A 274 11.23 14.26 -4.42
N ILE A 275 10.30 13.43 -4.90
CA ILE A 275 10.44 12.66 -6.15
C ILE A 275 10.56 13.59 -7.36
N ILE A 276 9.78 14.67 -7.40
CA ILE A 276 9.77 15.57 -8.57
C ILE A 276 11.02 16.47 -8.60
N GLN A 277 11.53 16.85 -7.43
CA GLN A 277 12.49 17.95 -7.32
C GLN A 277 13.89 17.54 -6.84
N HIS A 278 13.99 16.57 -5.94
CA HIS A 278 15.20 16.32 -5.16
C HIS A 278 15.82 14.94 -5.39
N LEU A 279 15.06 13.94 -5.84
CA LEU A 279 15.61 12.60 -6.10
C LEU A 279 16.57 12.59 -7.29
N GLU A 280 17.55 11.69 -7.23
CA GLU A 280 18.42 11.37 -8.35
C GLU A 280 17.73 10.39 -9.31
N TYR A 281 18.10 10.42 -10.59
CA TYR A 281 17.46 9.59 -11.62
C TYR A 281 17.55 8.07 -11.33
N ASP A 282 18.63 7.64 -10.68
CA ASP A 282 18.85 6.23 -10.33
C ASP A 282 18.10 5.79 -9.06
N ASP A 283 17.58 6.73 -8.28
CA ASP A 283 16.89 6.47 -7.00
C ASP A 283 15.38 6.20 -7.16
N TYR A 284 14.93 5.81 -8.37
CA TYR A 284 13.53 5.54 -8.66
C TYR A 284 12.92 4.42 -7.78
N VAL A 285 13.74 3.48 -7.30
CA VAL A 285 13.29 2.40 -6.39
C VAL A 285 12.97 2.96 -5.01
N LEU A 286 13.78 3.92 -4.52
CA LEU A 286 13.59 4.54 -3.22
C LEU A 286 12.28 5.32 -3.19
N GLY A 287 12.06 6.19 -4.18
CA GLY A 287 10.82 6.96 -4.28
C GLY A 287 9.57 6.09 -4.42
N ALA A 288 9.67 4.92 -5.06
CA ALA A 288 8.55 3.99 -5.15
C ALA A 288 8.21 3.35 -3.79
N VAL A 289 9.23 3.03 -2.98
CA VAL A 289 9.04 2.46 -1.63
C VAL A 289 8.45 3.47 -0.67
N GLU A 290 8.93 4.71 -0.70
CA GLU A 290 8.43 5.82 0.11
C GLU A 290 6.94 6.05 -0.14
N LEU A 291 6.55 6.27 -1.41
CA LEU A 291 5.14 6.40 -1.78
C LEU A 291 4.29 5.15 -1.47
N TYR A 292 4.86 3.96 -1.58
CA TYR A 292 4.15 2.71 -1.24
C TYR A 292 3.85 2.64 0.26
N LEU A 293 4.83 2.93 1.11
CA LEU A 293 4.65 2.96 2.56
C LEU A 293 3.63 4.02 2.97
N ASP A 294 3.68 5.19 2.37
CA ASP A 294 2.71 6.25 2.58
C ASP A 294 1.29 5.82 2.25
N PHE A 295 1.11 5.21 1.07
CA PHE A 295 -0.19 4.71 0.65
C PHE A 295 -0.72 3.65 1.61
N ILE A 296 0.10 2.66 1.95
CA ILE A 296 -0.31 1.55 2.83
C ILE A 296 -0.67 2.06 4.22
N ASN A 297 0.13 2.96 4.79
CA ASN A 297 -0.14 3.49 6.11
C ASN A 297 -1.40 4.36 6.11
N LEU A 298 -1.57 5.25 5.13
CA LEU A 298 -2.81 6.01 4.97
C LEU A 298 -4.02 5.08 4.87
N PHE A 299 -3.93 4.01 4.09
CA PHE A 299 -4.98 3.00 3.97
C PHE A 299 -5.35 2.38 5.32
N MET A 300 -4.36 1.96 6.11
CA MET A 300 -4.60 1.36 7.43
C MET A 300 -5.27 2.34 8.39
N PHE A 301 -4.88 3.63 8.37
CA PHE A 301 -5.50 4.66 9.21
C PHE A 301 -6.92 5.03 8.75
N VAL A 302 -7.16 5.13 7.44
CA VAL A 302 -8.50 5.35 6.89
C VAL A 302 -9.41 4.17 7.24
N LEU A 303 -8.92 2.94 7.12
CA LEU A 303 -9.64 1.73 7.51
C LEU A 303 -10.02 1.76 9.00
N GLN A 304 -9.08 2.13 9.87
CA GLN A 304 -9.35 2.26 11.30
C GLN A 304 -10.36 3.37 11.63
N CYS A 305 -10.30 4.51 10.93
CA CYS A 305 -11.28 5.60 11.05
C CYS A 305 -12.70 5.13 10.71
N LEU A 306 -12.87 4.49 9.54
CA LEU A 306 -14.18 4.03 9.08
C LEU A 306 -14.76 2.94 9.98
N MET A 307 -13.91 2.06 10.50
CA MET A 307 -14.34 0.99 11.37
C MET A 307 -14.82 1.56 12.71
N THR A 308 -14.05 2.46 13.31
CA THR A 308 -14.38 3.03 14.63
C THR A 308 -15.73 3.75 14.57
N GLY A 309 -15.99 4.55 13.53
CA GLY A 309 -17.29 5.23 13.36
C GLY A 309 -18.52 4.32 13.15
N ARG A 310 -18.35 3.00 13.00
CA ARG A 310 -19.45 2.02 12.81
C ARG A 310 -19.65 1.08 14.01
N ARG A 311 -18.82 1.18 15.06
CA ARG A 311 -18.96 0.37 16.28
C ARG A 311 -19.92 0.97 17.32
N ASP A 312 -20.38 2.19 17.09
CA ASP A 312 -21.36 2.91 17.91
C ASP A 312 -22.69 3.06 17.16
#